data_AF-A0A5M9WP08-F1
#
_entry.id   AF-A0A5M9WP08-F1
#
_cell.length_a   1.000
_cell.length_b   1.000
_cell.length_c   1.000
_cell.angle_alpha   90.00
_cell.angle_beta   90.00
_cell.angle_gamma   90.00
#
_symmetry.space_group_name_H-M   'P 1'
#
loop_
_entity.id
_entity.type
_entity.pdbx_description
1 polymer ?
#
loop_
_entity_poly.entity_id
_entity_poly.type
_entity_poly.pdbx_seq_one_letter_code
_entity_poly.pdbx_strand_id
1 'polypeptide(L)'
;MKKSDLFYIWVFISSYLAGVVAYTLGLFLLYDEKMSGWGQLLMWTAPSFFTVTLLLFLLSILLLKWINKYFLWTQTLLFALAAIVPVYSIPVLSGFWNFTSIAFLFSPEGRLFYLFFFISSLMSSYGVWIAHKRHSYKSFLILSFVVAMMFVIIAAWH
;
A
#
# COMPACT_ATOMS: atom_id res chain seq x y z
N MET A 1 7.26 23.78 -4.49
CA MET A 1 7.38 22.53 -3.72
C MET A 1 8.84 22.28 -3.40
N LYS A 2 9.19 21.88 -2.18
CA LYS A 2 10.57 21.56 -1.82
C LYS A 2 10.93 20.16 -2.32
N LYS A 3 12.23 19.88 -2.55
CA LYS A 3 12.71 18.54 -2.97
C LYS A 3 12.28 17.43 -2.00
N SER A 4 12.14 17.76 -0.72
CA SER A 4 11.59 16.85 0.31
C SER A 4 10.15 16.43 0.03
N ASP A 5 9.32 17.37 -0.43
CA ASP A 5 7.89 17.15 -0.62
C ASP A 5 7.67 16.24 -1.84
N LEU A 6 8.47 16.44 -2.89
CA LEU A 6 8.49 15.56 -4.06
C LEU A 6 8.91 14.14 -3.70
N PHE A 7 9.84 13.97 -2.76
CA PHE A 7 10.23 12.64 -2.29
C PHE A 7 9.10 11.93 -1.56
N TYR A 8 8.38 12.60 -0.66
CA TYR A 8 7.22 11.99 0.01
C TYR A 8 6.11 11.61 -0.98
N ILE A 9 5.83 12.47 -1.97
CA ILE A 9 4.87 12.15 -3.03
C ILE A 9 5.33 10.91 -3.80
N TRP A 10 6.61 10.85 -4.16
CA TRP A 10 7.18 9.68 -4.83
C TRP A 10 7.08 8.41 -3.98
N VAL A 11 7.31 8.50 -2.66
CA VAL A 11 7.13 7.39 -1.73
C VAL A 11 5.71 6.86 -1.82
N PHE A 12 4.69 7.72 -1.72
CA PHE A 12 3.29 7.28 -1.74
C PHE A 12 2.87 6.68 -3.09
N ILE A 13 3.30 7.27 -4.19
CA ILE A 13 3.06 6.72 -5.54
C ILE A 13 3.71 5.34 -5.67
N SER A 14 4.99 5.22 -5.28
CA SER A 14 5.74 3.96 -5.38
C SER A 14 5.15 2.88 -4.48
N SER A 15 4.69 3.25 -3.28
CA SER A 15 4.02 2.35 -2.37
C SER A 15 2.70 1.83 -2.91
N TYR A 16 1.90 2.70 -3.50
CA TYR A 16 0.66 2.30 -4.15
C TYR A 16 0.93 1.30 -5.30
N LEU A 17 1.90 1.62 -6.16
CA LEU A 17 2.33 0.72 -7.24
C LEU A 17 2.85 -0.62 -6.71
N ALA A 18 3.56 -0.63 -5.58
CA ALA A 18 4.01 -1.86 -4.93
C ALA A 18 2.83 -2.75 -4.52
N GLY A 19 1.75 -2.14 -4.00
CA GLY A 19 0.50 -2.83 -3.75
C GLY A 19 -0.11 -3.42 -5.01
N VAL A 20 -0.19 -2.64 -6.09
CA VAL A 20 -0.76 -3.10 -7.38
C VAL A 20 0.03 -4.29 -7.92
N VAL A 21 1.36 -4.22 -7.90
CA VAL A 21 2.26 -5.30 -8.30
C VAL A 21 2.04 -6.53 -7.43
N ALA A 22 1.95 -6.38 -6.10
CA ALA A 22 1.71 -7.50 -5.20
C ALA A 22 0.35 -8.15 -5.42
N TYR A 23 -0.70 -7.37 -5.65
CA TYR A 23 -2.04 -7.88 -5.96
C TYR A 23 -2.03 -8.70 -7.25
N THR A 24 -1.47 -8.16 -8.32
CA THR A 24 -1.45 -8.80 -9.65
C THR A 24 -0.58 -10.05 -9.68
N LEU A 25 0.60 -10.01 -9.04
CA LEU A 25 1.42 -11.20 -8.84
C LEU A 25 0.72 -12.23 -7.95
N GLY A 26 0.01 -11.79 -6.90
CA GLY A 26 -0.77 -12.67 -6.05
C GLY A 26 -1.87 -13.38 -6.82
N LEU A 27 -2.58 -12.65 -7.69
CA LEU A 27 -3.61 -13.21 -8.58
C LEU A 27 -3.02 -14.31 -9.48
N PHE A 28 -1.89 -14.02 -10.13
CA PHE A 28 -1.21 -14.94 -11.03
C PHE A 28 -0.64 -16.16 -10.29
N LEU A 29 0.07 -15.95 -9.18
CA LEU A 29 0.78 -17.03 -8.48
C LEU A 29 -0.14 -17.92 -7.64
N LEU A 30 -1.21 -17.37 -7.06
CA LEU A 30 -2.08 -18.11 -6.15
C LEU A 30 -3.31 -18.69 -6.85
N TYR A 31 -3.76 -18.08 -7.94
CA TYR A 31 -5.02 -18.43 -8.60
C TYR A 31 -4.87 -18.68 -10.12
N ASP A 32 -3.66 -18.54 -10.69
CA ASP A 32 -3.39 -18.68 -12.14
C ASP A 32 -4.26 -17.78 -13.02
N GLU A 33 -4.72 -16.65 -12.45
CA GLU A 33 -5.56 -15.69 -13.13
C GLU A 33 -4.74 -14.50 -13.63
N LYS A 34 -5.12 -13.97 -14.80
CA LYS A 34 -4.56 -12.73 -15.33
C LYS A 34 -5.42 -11.55 -14.91
N MET A 35 -4.77 -10.45 -14.54
CA MET A 35 -5.47 -9.20 -14.30
C MET A 35 -6.17 -8.76 -15.59
N SER A 36 -7.46 -8.46 -15.54
CA SER A 36 -8.23 -8.00 -16.71
C SER A 36 -8.93 -6.66 -16.48
N GLY A 37 -9.19 -6.30 -15.22
CA GLY A 37 -9.93 -5.10 -14.83
C GLY A 37 -9.09 -4.02 -14.14
N TRP A 38 -8.03 -3.51 -14.78
CA TRP A 38 -7.15 -2.50 -14.18
C TRP A 38 -7.89 -1.25 -13.70
N GLY A 39 -8.82 -0.74 -14.52
CA GLY A 39 -9.62 0.44 -14.16
C GLY A 39 -10.43 0.23 -12.88
N GLN A 40 -11.01 -0.96 -12.71
CA GLN A 40 -11.81 -1.31 -11.54
C GLN A 40 -10.95 -1.47 -10.28
N LEU A 41 -9.79 -2.13 -10.40
CA LEU A 41 -8.83 -2.23 -9.30
C LEU A 41 -8.38 -0.85 -8.81
N LEU A 42 -8.02 0.04 -9.73
CA LEU A 42 -7.62 1.41 -9.40
C LEU A 42 -8.78 2.19 -8.77
N MET A 43 -10.00 2.05 -9.30
CA MET A 43 -11.19 2.73 -8.77
C MET A 43 -11.51 2.32 -7.33
N TRP A 44 -11.28 1.06 -6.96
CA TRP A 44 -11.52 0.57 -5.60
C TRP A 44 -10.39 0.90 -4.63
N THR A 45 -9.14 0.74 -5.07
CA THR A 45 -7.98 0.83 -4.18
C THR A 45 -7.40 2.24 -4.07
N ALA A 46 -7.39 3.04 -5.14
CA ALA A 46 -6.79 4.37 -5.11
C ALA A 46 -7.47 5.33 -4.13
N PRO A 47 -8.82 5.47 -4.11
CA PRO A 47 -9.48 6.35 -3.15
C PRO A 47 -9.19 5.92 -1.71
N SER A 48 -9.30 4.61 -1.42
CA SER A 48 -9.03 4.03 -0.10
C SER A 48 -7.57 4.24 0.33
N PHE A 49 -6.63 4.14 -0.60
CA PHE A 49 -5.22 4.37 -0.34
C PHE A 49 -4.92 5.84 -0.04
N PHE A 50 -5.26 6.74 -0.97
CA PHE A 50 -4.90 8.16 -0.87
C PHE A 50 -5.70 8.94 0.17
N THR A 51 -6.81 8.41 0.68
CA THR A 51 -7.60 9.03 1.75
C THR A 51 -7.40 8.30 3.08
N VAL A 52 -8.02 7.14 3.26
CA VAL A 52 -8.06 6.40 4.53
C VAL A 52 -6.66 5.92 4.94
N THR A 53 -5.93 5.29 4.03
CA THR A 53 -4.62 4.69 4.37
C THR A 53 -3.60 5.77 4.72
N LEU A 54 -3.48 6.82 3.91
CA LEU A 54 -2.58 7.94 4.21
C LEU A 54 -2.94 8.65 5.51
N LEU A 55 -4.23 8.86 5.79
CA LEU A 55 -4.68 9.45 7.05
C LEU A 55 -4.24 8.59 8.25
N LEU A 56 -4.46 7.27 8.18
CA LEU A 56 -4.06 6.35 9.24
C LEU A 56 -2.53 6.29 9.42
N PHE A 57 -1.76 6.38 8.34
CA PHE A 57 -0.30 6.45 8.42
C PHE A 57 0.17 7.73 9.09
N LEU A 58 -0.42 8.87 8.75
CA LEU A 58 -0.13 10.15 9.41
C LEU A 58 -0.47 10.10 10.90
N LEU A 59 -1.65 9.60 11.26
CA LEU A 59 -2.06 9.41 12.67
C LEU A 59 -1.11 8.46 13.41
N SER A 60 -0.68 7.37 12.77
CA SER A 60 0.28 6.41 13.35
C SER A 60 1.63 7.06 13.64
N ILE A 61 2.14 7.89 12.71
CA ILE A 61 3.39 8.64 12.93
C ILE A 61 3.23 9.63 14.09
N LEU A 62 2.13 10.37 14.14
CA LEU A 62 1.85 11.34 15.22
C LEU A 62 1.79 10.64 16.58
N LEU A 63 1.07 9.51 16.66
CA LEU A 63 0.98 8.70 17.88
C LEU A 63 2.35 8.20 18.33
N LEU A 64 3.15 7.63 17.42
CA LEU A 64 4.49 7.13 17.74
C LEU A 64 5.44 8.22 18.23
N LYS A 65 5.35 9.42 17.64
CA LYS A 65 6.11 10.58 18.10
C LYS A 65 5.64 11.04 19.46
N TRP A 66 4.33 11.06 19.71
CA TRP A 66 3.77 11.47 21.00
C TRP A 66 4.21 10.55 22.14
N ILE A 67 4.29 9.24 21.91
CA ILE A 67 4.78 8.26 22.91
C ILE A 67 6.31 8.09 22.91
N ASN A 68 7.07 8.90 22.16
CA ASN A 68 8.52 8.83 22.00
C ASN A 68 9.09 7.45 21.59
N LYS A 69 8.29 6.61 20.91
CA LYS A 69 8.70 5.27 20.42
C LYS A 69 8.79 5.22 18.89
N TYR A 70 9.22 6.31 18.28
CA TYR A 70 9.34 6.41 16.83
C TYR A 70 10.58 5.66 16.31
N PHE A 71 10.39 4.40 15.91
CA PHE A 71 11.40 3.55 15.29
C PHE A 71 10.82 2.87 14.03
N LEU A 72 11.67 2.43 13.11
CA LEU A 72 11.24 1.80 11.85
C LEU A 72 10.28 0.62 12.08
N TRP A 73 10.64 -0.30 12.98
CA TRP A 73 9.84 -1.51 13.24
C TRP A 73 8.48 -1.20 13.88
N THR A 74 8.42 -0.26 14.82
CA THR A 74 7.15 0.14 15.45
C THR A 74 6.23 0.86 14.47
N GLN A 75 6.80 1.69 13.59
CA GLN A 75 6.08 2.31 12.48
C GLN A 75 5.54 1.26 11.49
N THR A 76 6.38 0.31 11.10
CA THR A 76 6.02 -0.74 10.15
C THR A 76 4.90 -1.62 10.71
N LEU A 77 4.97 -1.99 12.00
CA LEU A 77 3.93 -2.75 12.67
C LEU A 77 2.59 -2.00 12.69
N LEU A 78 2.60 -0.72 13.07
CA LEU A 78 1.37 0.10 13.08
C LEU A 78 0.81 0.30 11.67
N PHE A 79 1.67 0.50 10.67
CA PHE A 79 1.25 0.64 9.28
C PHE A 79 0.61 -0.66 8.76
N ALA A 80 1.18 -1.81 9.09
CA ALA A 80 0.63 -3.11 8.74
C ALA A 80 -0.72 -3.38 9.41
N LEU A 81 -0.90 -2.97 10.68
CA LEU A 81 -2.18 -3.07 11.36
C LEU A 81 -3.21 -2.09 10.78
N ALA A 82 -2.79 -0.85 10.49
CA ALA A 82 -3.64 0.16 9.84
C ALA A 82 -4.09 -0.27 8.44
N ALA A 83 -3.26 -1.03 7.72
CA ALA A 83 -3.56 -1.55 6.39
C ALA A 83 -4.75 -2.52 6.35
N ILE A 84 -5.22 -3.02 7.50
CA ILE A 84 -6.44 -3.84 7.59
C ILE A 84 -7.70 -2.99 7.33
N VAL A 85 -7.73 -1.75 7.81
CA VAL A 85 -8.90 -0.86 7.68
C VAL A 85 -9.31 -0.61 6.23
N PRO A 86 -8.42 -0.20 5.31
CA PRO A 86 -8.79 0.04 3.92
C PRO A 86 -9.18 -1.24 3.14
N VAL A 87 -8.92 -2.44 3.65
CA VAL A 87 -9.45 -3.68 3.04
C VAL A 87 -10.97 -3.70 3.15
N TYR A 88 -11.52 -3.24 4.27
CA TYR A 88 -12.96 -3.22 4.50
C TYR A 88 -13.69 -2.09 3.77
N SER A 89 -12.99 -1.08 3.24
CA SER A 89 -13.62 -0.07 2.37
C SER A 89 -13.85 -0.59 0.95
N ILE A 90 -13.15 -1.65 0.52
CA ILE A 90 -13.29 -2.20 -0.84
C ILE A 90 -14.70 -2.77 -1.10
N PRO A 91 -15.28 -3.64 -0.24
CA PRO A 91 -16.66 -4.11 -0.42
C PRO A 91 -17.66 -2.97 -0.61
N VAL A 92 -17.54 -1.93 0.21
CA VAL A 92 -18.39 -0.72 0.16
C VAL A 92 -18.28 -0.02 -1.19
N LEU A 93 -17.06 0.21 -1.65
CA LEU A 93 -16.78 0.87 -2.93
C LEU A 93 -17.18 0.01 -4.14
N SER A 94 -17.17 -1.31 -3.98
CA SER A 94 -17.68 -2.26 -4.98
C SER A 94 -19.21 -2.41 -4.96
N GLY A 95 -19.92 -1.68 -4.09
CA GLY A 95 -21.39 -1.69 -4.00
C GLY A 95 -21.96 -2.78 -3.09
N PHE A 96 -21.10 -3.58 -2.46
CA PHE A 96 -21.50 -4.60 -1.49
C PHE A 96 -21.49 -3.99 -0.07
N TRP A 97 -22.68 -3.68 0.45
CA TRP A 97 -22.87 -3.11 1.80
C TRP A 97 -22.77 -4.15 2.93
N ASN A 98 -22.13 -5.29 2.70
CA ASN A 98 -22.02 -6.35 3.70
C ASN A 98 -20.78 -6.13 4.59
N PHE A 99 -20.89 -5.15 5.49
CA PHE A 99 -19.80 -4.67 6.37
C PHE A 99 -19.37 -5.65 7.48
N THR A 100 -19.95 -6.84 7.55
CA THR A 100 -20.18 -7.47 8.85
C THR A 100 -19.42 -8.74 9.11
N SER A 101 -18.70 -9.31 8.14
CA SER A 101 -17.96 -10.54 8.39
C SER A 101 -16.46 -10.31 8.36
N ILE A 102 -15.82 -10.50 9.52
CA ILE A 102 -14.37 -10.69 9.65
C ILE A 102 -13.87 -11.78 8.67
N ALA A 103 -14.75 -12.70 8.26
CA ALA A 103 -14.44 -13.71 7.26
C ALA A 103 -14.05 -13.14 5.88
N PHE A 104 -14.43 -11.90 5.54
CA PHE A 104 -14.01 -11.28 4.27
C PHE A 104 -12.49 -11.18 4.17
N LEU A 105 -11.79 -10.82 5.25
CA LEU A 105 -10.33 -10.76 5.27
C LEU A 105 -9.68 -12.12 4.93
N PHE A 106 -10.38 -13.22 5.23
CA PHE A 106 -9.93 -14.58 4.98
C PHE A 106 -10.44 -15.16 3.65
N SER A 107 -11.30 -14.43 2.93
CA SER A 107 -11.76 -14.82 1.60
C SER A 107 -10.61 -14.73 0.58
N PRO A 108 -10.70 -15.44 -0.55
CA PRO A 108 -9.70 -15.35 -1.62
C PRO A 108 -9.39 -13.91 -2.05
N GLU A 109 -10.44 -13.09 -2.21
CA GLU A 109 -10.38 -11.69 -2.64
C GLU A 109 -9.84 -10.79 -1.52
N GLY A 110 -10.37 -10.94 -0.30
CA GLY A 110 -9.94 -10.13 0.84
C GLY A 110 -8.47 -10.34 1.19
N ARG A 111 -7.94 -11.56 1.01
CA ARG A 111 -6.50 -11.84 1.18
C ARG A 111 -5.64 -11.12 0.15
N LEU A 112 -6.09 -11.01 -1.10
CA LEU A 112 -5.36 -10.27 -2.14
C LEU A 112 -5.39 -8.76 -1.87
N PHE A 113 -6.52 -8.20 -1.44
CA PHE A 113 -6.58 -6.81 -1.02
C PHE A 113 -5.77 -6.54 0.25
N TYR A 114 -5.75 -7.47 1.19
CA TYR A 114 -4.85 -7.38 2.34
C TYR A 114 -3.39 -7.38 1.92
N LEU A 115 -2.99 -8.29 1.02
CA LEU A 115 -1.63 -8.33 0.47
C LEU A 115 -1.26 -7.00 -0.20
N PHE A 116 -2.17 -6.43 -0.99
CA PHE A 116 -2.03 -5.11 -1.61
C PHE A 116 -1.69 -4.03 -0.57
N PHE A 117 -2.54 -3.87 0.45
CA PHE A 117 -2.37 -2.79 1.43
C PHE A 117 -1.18 -3.08 2.35
N PHE A 118 -0.92 -4.34 2.66
CA PHE A 118 0.22 -4.77 3.47
C PHE A 118 1.55 -4.41 2.80
N ILE A 119 1.76 -4.81 1.54
CA ILE A 119 2.99 -4.46 0.79
C ILE A 119 3.13 -2.94 0.63
N SER A 120 2.02 -2.25 0.33
CA SER A 120 2.00 -0.79 0.26
C SER A 120 2.41 -0.13 1.59
N SER A 121 2.02 -0.73 2.72
CA SER A 121 2.34 -0.27 4.07
C SER A 121 3.83 -0.43 4.40
N LEU A 122 4.44 -1.56 4.00
CA LEU A 122 5.88 -1.81 4.18
C LEU A 122 6.71 -0.80 3.38
N MET A 123 6.36 -0.62 2.11
CA MET A 123 7.03 0.34 1.21
C MET A 123 6.89 1.78 1.74
N SER A 124 5.69 2.15 2.21
CA SER A 124 5.43 3.47 2.77
C SER A 124 6.22 3.70 4.06
N SER A 125 6.27 2.70 4.93
CA SER A 125 7.01 2.79 6.18
C SER A 125 8.49 3.02 5.92
N TYR A 126 9.08 2.21 5.04
CA TYR A 126 10.49 2.34 4.68
C TYR A 126 10.81 3.69 4.03
N GLY A 127 9.97 4.14 3.08
CA GLY A 127 10.14 5.42 2.40
C GLY A 127 10.03 6.62 3.33
N VAL A 128 9.02 6.64 4.21
CA VAL A 128 8.85 7.70 5.22
C VAL A 128 10.01 7.73 6.20
N TRP A 129 10.48 6.56 6.65
CA TRP A 129 11.63 6.47 7.55
C TRP A 129 12.90 7.04 6.92
N ILE A 130 13.19 6.69 5.66
CA ILE A 130 14.31 7.24 4.89
C ILE A 130 14.20 8.76 4.73
N ALA A 131 13.00 9.25 4.41
CA ALA A 131 12.76 10.68 4.27
C ALA A 131 13.04 11.43 5.59
N HIS A 132 12.70 10.81 6.73
CA HIS A 132 12.91 11.40 8.04
C HIS A 132 14.36 11.35 8.50
N LYS A 133 15.03 10.20 8.38
CA LYS A 133 16.44 10.02 8.78
C LYS A 133 17.45 10.60 7.78
N ARG A 134 17.00 11.07 6.61
CA ARG A 134 17.83 11.58 5.49
C ARG A 134 18.96 10.63 5.06
N HIS A 135 18.80 9.33 5.32
CA HIS A 135 19.85 8.35 5.08
C HIS A 135 19.56 7.58 3.79
N SER A 136 20.57 7.51 2.91
CA SER A 136 20.59 6.77 1.64
C SER A 136 19.28 6.72 0.84
N TYR A 137 18.77 7.88 0.41
CA TYR A 137 17.59 7.96 -0.49
C TYR A 137 17.75 7.08 -1.75
N LYS A 138 19.00 6.82 -2.17
CA LYS A 138 19.36 5.91 -3.27
C LYS A 138 18.74 4.52 -3.13
N SER A 139 18.76 3.93 -1.93
CA SER A 139 18.23 2.56 -1.72
C SER A 139 16.73 2.51 -1.97
N PHE A 140 15.99 3.52 -1.51
CA PHE A 140 14.56 3.65 -1.80
C PHE A 140 14.31 3.90 -3.29
N LEU A 141 15.12 4.72 -3.95
CA LEU A 141 15.00 4.98 -5.38
C LEU A 141 15.21 3.71 -6.22
N ILE A 142 16.18 2.86 -5.87
CA ILE A 142 16.39 1.58 -6.53
C ILE A 142 15.18 0.66 -6.33
N LEU A 143 14.69 0.54 -5.09
CA LEU A 143 13.53 -0.29 -4.78
C LEU A 143 12.27 0.19 -5.52
N SER A 144 11.99 1.50 -5.49
CA SER A 144 10.86 2.08 -6.22
C SER A 144 10.98 1.93 -7.74
N PHE A 145 12.20 2.02 -8.28
CA PHE A 145 12.45 1.77 -9.69
C PHE A 145 12.18 0.31 -10.08
N VAL A 146 12.60 -0.66 -9.25
CA VAL A 146 12.29 -2.08 -9.47
C VAL A 146 10.78 -2.31 -9.47
N VAL A 147 10.07 -1.75 -8.49
CA VAL A 147 8.59 -1.82 -8.43
C VAL A 147 7.95 -1.21 -9.68
N ALA A 148 8.41 -0.03 -10.12
CA ALA A 148 7.89 0.62 -11.32
C ALA A 148 8.14 -0.23 -12.57
N MET A 149 9.34 -0.82 -12.70
CA MET A 149 9.65 -1.74 -13.80
C MET A 149 8.77 -2.98 -13.78
N MET A 150 8.56 -3.60 -12.61
CA MET A 150 7.64 -4.74 -12.47
C MET A 150 6.22 -4.36 -12.86
N PHE A 151 5.74 -3.19 -12.43
CA PHE A 151 4.43 -2.68 -12.82
C PHE A 151 4.30 -2.55 -14.35
N VAL A 152 5.29 -1.95 -15.02
CA VAL A 152 5.30 -1.80 -16.48
C VAL A 152 5.31 -3.16 -17.16
N ILE A 153 6.13 -4.12 -16.69
CA ILE A 153 6.17 -5.48 -17.26
C ILE A 153 4.81 -6.16 -17.13
N ILE A 154 4.19 -6.12 -15.95
CA ILE A 154 2.89 -6.75 -15.71
C ILE A 154 1.79 -6.07 -16.54
N ALA A 155 1.81 -4.74 -16.64
CA ALA A 155 0.86 -3.98 -17.43
C ALA A 155 1.03 -4.23 -18.95
N ALA A 156 2.26 -4.49 -19.40
CA ALA A 156 2.57 -4.81 -20.80
C ALA A 156 2.36 -6.29 -21.14
N TRP A 157 2.28 -7.19 -20.15
CA TRP A 157 2.01 -8.62 -20.34
C TRP A 157 0.52 -8.93 -20.60
N HIS A 158 -0.21 -7.91 -21.03
CA HIS A 158 -1.63 -7.96 -21.34
C HIS A 158 -1.90 -8.46 -22.74
#